data_AF-A0A3M8BYI3-F1
#
_entry.id   AF-A0A3M8BYI3-F1
#
_cell.length_a   1.000
_cell.length_b   1.000
_cell.length_c   1.000
_cell.angle_alpha   90.00
_cell.angle_beta   90.00
_cell.angle_gamma   90.00
#
_symmetry.space_group_name_H-M   'P 1'
#
loop_
_entity.id
_entity.type
_entity.pdbx_description
1 polymer ?
#
loop_
_entity_poly.entity_id
_entity_poly.type
_entity_poly.pdbx_seq_one_letter_code
_entity_poly.pdbx_strand_id
1 'polypeptide(L)'
;MTYDLISSTENGFIQYDVAFSSETKEYTIRRQNVGERWLQYDRLVFASRFFEVLDEIKVRNVSIAPPFERNILISDGELASYVIEDRRTYVIRGNEWQEVTNHDLPIEGYVITSCAKGETDAMSSGCENLVEYLFDARKN
;
A
#
# COMPACT_ATOMS: atom_id res chain seq x y z
N MET A 1 -10.00 -2.19 -4.34
CA MET A 1 -8.67 -1.66 -3.99
C MET A 1 -8.86 -0.20 -3.63
N THR A 2 -8.19 0.29 -2.59
CA THR A 2 -8.31 1.67 -2.13
C THR A 2 -6.94 2.25 -1.82
N TYR A 3 -6.70 3.49 -2.23
CA TYR A 3 -5.41 4.18 -2.11
C TYR A 3 -5.63 5.63 -1.70
N ASP A 4 -4.88 6.09 -0.70
CA ASP A 4 -4.78 7.50 -0.32
C ASP A 4 -3.40 8.04 -0.72
N LEU A 5 -3.36 9.08 -1.55
CA LEU A 5 -2.14 9.55 -2.23
C LEU A 5 -2.06 11.07 -2.29
N ILE A 6 -0.87 11.62 -2.56
CA ILE A 6 -0.69 13.06 -2.77
C ILE A 6 0.01 13.45 -4.07
N SER A 7 -0.20 14.69 -4.51
CA SER A 7 0.68 15.40 -5.45
C SER A 7 0.97 16.81 -4.95
N SER A 8 2.11 17.37 -5.37
CA SER A 8 2.49 18.76 -5.08
C SER A 8 2.08 19.70 -6.21
N THR A 9 1.64 20.90 -5.85
CA THR A 9 1.35 22.01 -6.76
C THR A 9 2.05 23.28 -6.26
N GLU A 10 2.04 24.35 -7.06
CA GLU A 10 2.58 25.66 -6.65
C GLU A 10 1.90 26.21 -5.38
N ASN A 11 0.64 25.83 -5.12
CA ASN A 11 -0.18 26.34 -4.02
C ASN A 11 -0.45 25.29 -2.92
N GLY A 12 0.43 24.29 -2.77
CA GLY A 12 0.31 23.24 -1.77
C GLY A 12 -0.03 21.87 -2.34
N PHE A 13 -0.73 21.02 -1.59
CA PHE A 13 -0.95 19.61 -1.95
C PHE A 13 -2.36 19.31 -2.45
N ILE A 14 -2.46 18.30 -3.30
CA ILE A 14 -3.72 17.65 -3.68
C ILE A 14 -3.71 16.25 -3.07
N GLN A 15 -4.75 15.94 -2.29
CA GLN A 15 -5.04 14.58 -1.83
C GLN A 15 -5.90 13.85 -2.88
N TYR A 16 -5.61 12.58 -3.11
CA TYR A 16 -6.40 11.68 -3.94
C TYR A 16 -6.88 10.49 -3.11
N ASP A 17 -8.20 10.28 -3.10
CA ASP A 17 -8.78 9.03 -2.62
C ASP A 17 -9.20 8.23 -3.85
N VAL A 18 -8.52 7.11 -4.08
CA VAL A 18 -8.68 6.29 -5.28
C VAL A 18 -9.31 4.96 -4.87
N ALA A 19 -10.47 4.65 -5.45
CA ALA A 19 -11.14 3.38 -5.23
C ALA A 19 -11.34 2.66 -6.56
N PHE A 20 -10.89 1.42 -6.65
CA PHE A 20 -11.17 0.52 -7.77
C PHE A 20 -12.25 -0.49 -7.41
N SER A 21 -13.31 -0.53 -8.23
CA SER A 21 -14.36 -1.55 -8.18
C SER A 21 -13.99 -2.73 -9.08
N SER A 22 -13.81 -3.90 -8.49
CA SER A 22 -13.58 -5.13 -9.27
C SER A 22 -14.82 -5.64 -10.02
N GLU A 23 -16.00 -5.17 -9.62
CA GLU A 23 -17.29 -5.53 -10.22
C GLU A 23 -17.54 -4.72 -11.49
N THR A 24 -17.43 -3.39 -11.40
CA THR A 24 -17.65 -2.50 -12.56
C THR A 24 -16.39 -2.30 -13.41
N LYS A 25 -15.22 -2.72 -12.90
CA LYS A 25 -13.89 -2.48 -13.51
C LYS A 25 -13.54 -1.00 -13.65
N GLU A 26 -14.11 -0.15 -12.80
CA GLU A 26 -13.91 1.29 -12.85
C GLU A 26 -13.10 1.81 -11.66
N TYR A 27 -12.34 2.88 -11.92
CA TYR A 27 -11.71 3.70 -10.89
C TYR A 27 -12.58 4.90 -10.58
N THR A 28 -12.86 5.12 -9.30
CA THR A 28 -13.38 6.39 -8.78
C THR A 28 -12.22 7.13 -8.14
N ILE A 29 -11.94 8.35 -8.62
CA ILE A 29 -10.88 9.20 -8.10
C ILE A 29 -11.53 10.45 -7.53
N ARG A 30 -11.41 10.66 -6.22
CA ARG A 30 -11.75 11.92 -5.58
C ARG A 30 -10.48 12.72 -5.40
N ARG A 31 -10.53 14.01 -5.72
CA ARG A 31 -9.41 14.94 -5.55
C ARG A 31 -9.82 16.10 -4.68
N GLN A 32 -8.98 16.46 -3.72
CA GLN A 32 -9.21 17.60 -2.84
C GLN A 32 -7.93 18.43 -2.74
N ASN A 33 -8.04 19.74 -2.93
CA ASN A 33 -6.94 20.65 -2.61
C ASN A 33 -6.93 20.83 -1.08
N VAL A 34 -5.81 20.47 -0.46
CA VAL A 34 -5.62 20.50 0.99
C VAL A 34 -4.69 21.65 1.45
N GLY A 35 -4.29 22.51 0.52
CA GLY A 35 -3.55 23.74 0.77
C GLY A 35 -2.07 23.53 1.13
N GLU A 36 -1.44 24.61 1.60
CA GLU A 36 -0.04 24.64 2.00
C GLU A 36 0.13 24.00 3.39
N ARG A 37 0.51 22.72 3.40
CA ARG A 37 1.01 21.96 4.56
C ARG A 37 -0.01 21.71 5.68
N TRP A 38 -0.55 20.50 5.65
CA TRP A 38 -0.94 19.78 6.87
C TRP A 38 0.10 18.70 7.14
N LEU A 39 0.65 18.65 8.36
CA LEU A 39 1.69 17.68 8.79
C LEU A 39 1.31 16.21 8.54
N GLN A 40 0.02 15.91 8.45
CA GLN A 40 -0.49 14.58 8.16
C GLN A 40 -0.23 14.17 6.70
N TYR A 41 -0.24 15.12 5.76
CA TYR A 41 0.00 14.87 4.34
C TYR A 41 1.49 14.79 3.98
N ASP A 42 2.38 15.39 4.79
CA ASP A 42 3.84 15.22 4.62
C ASP A 42 4.28 13.74 4.79
N ARG A 43 3.41 12.91 5.37
CA ARG A 43 3.64 11.47 5.56
C ARG A 43 3.10 10.61 4.44
N LEU A 44 2.35 11.19 3.49
CA LEU A 44 1.78 10.44 2.37
C LEU A 44 2.77 10.31 1.22
N VAL A 45 2.71 9.16 0.55
CA VAL A 45 3.48 8.89 -0.66
C VAL A 45 2.94 9.72 -1.85
N PHE A 46 3.86 10.18 -2.69
CA PHE A 46 3.49 10.78 -3.98
C PHE A 46 2.81 9.74 -4.88
N ALA A 47 1.71 10.13 -5.51
CA ALA A 47 0.93 9.26 -6.37
C ALA A 47 1.77 8.63 -7.50
N SER A 48 2.68 9.40 -8.11
CA SER A 48 3.58 8.88 -9.15
C SER A 48 4.45 7.73 -8.64
N ARG A 49 5.09 7.94 -7.48
CA ARG A 49 5.96 6.93 -6.86
C ARG A 49 5.18 5.69 -6.44
N PHE A 50 3.97 5.88 -5.93
CA PHE A 50 3.07 4.78 -5.58
C PHE A 50 2.74 3.89 -6.78
N PHE A 51 2.35 4.50 -7.92
CA PHE A 51 1.98 3.73 -9.10
C PHE A 51 3.18 3.04 -9.77
N GLU A 52 4.38 3.62 -9.73
CA GLU A 52 5.62 2.95 -10.15
C GLU A 52 5.83 1.64 -9.38
N VAL A 53 5.76 1.69 -8.04
CA VAL A 53 5.95 0.49 -7.20
C VAL A 53 4.79 -0.50 -7.36
N LEU A 54 3.56 0.00 -7.49
CA LEU A 54 2.40 -0.87 -7.72
C LEU A 54 2.54 -1.68 -9.02
N ASP A 55 3.07 -1.08 -10.08
CA ASP A 55 3.32 -1.78 -11.34
C ASP A 55 4.45 -2.82 -11.19
N GLU A 56 5.53 -2.51 -10.45
CA GLU A 56 6.57 -3.49 -10.09
C GLU A 56 5.99 -4.70 -9.33
N ILE A 57 5.06 -4.45 -8.42
CA ILE A 57 4.36 -5.51 -7.65
C ILE A 57 3.50 -6.37 -8.56
N LYS A 58 2.71 -5.77 -9.46
CA LYS A 58 1.83 -6.48 -10.38
C LYS A 58 2.60 -7.33 -11.41
N VAL A 59 3.69 -6.81 -11.96
CA VAL A 59 4.55 -7.53 -12.92
C VAL A 59 5.09 -8.83 -12.32
N ARG A 60 5.30 -8.87 -11.00
CA ARG A 60 5.82 -10.03 -10.27
C ARG A 60 4.75 -11.03 -9.85
N ASN A 61 3.49 -10.77 -10.19
CA ASN A 61 2.34 -11.62 -9.91
C ASN A 61 2.27 -12.05 -8.43
N VAL A 62 1.93 -11.11 -7.55
CA VAL A 62 1.60 -11.43 -6.15
C VAL A 62 0.39 -12.36 -6.13
N SER A 63 0.65 -13.65 -5.95
CA SER A 63 -0.37 -14.65 -5.70
C SER A 63 -0.20 -15.14 -4.27
N ILE A 64 -1.10 -14.71 -3.39
CA ILE A 64 -1.31 -15.41 -2.12
C ILE A 64 -1.88 -16.78 -2.51
N ALA A 65 -1.22 -17.85 -2.05
CA ALA A 65 -1.48 -19.22 -2.50
C ALA A 65 -2.99 -19.58 -2.50
N PRO A 66 -3.48 -20.43 -3.43
CA PRO A 66 -4.88 -20.87 -3.45
C PRO A 66 -5.32 -21.46 -2.08
N PRO A 67 -6.59 -21.32 -1.66
CA PRO A 67 -7.80 -21.23 -2.49
C PRO A 67 -8.55 -19.89 -2.37
N PHE A 68 -7.89 -18.75 -2.63
CA PHE A 68 -8.55 -17.44 -2.54
C PHE A 68 -9.06 -16.97 -3.91
N GLU A 69 -10.30 -16.48 -3.96
CA GLU A 69 -10.92 -15.97 -5.19
C GLU A 69 -10.28 -14.66 -5.66
N ARG A 70 -9.87 -13.78 -4.72
CA ARG A 70 -9.37 -12.44 -5.03
C ARG A 70 -8.32 -11.97 -4.03
N ASN A 71 -7.25 -11.37 -4.56
CA ASN A 71 -6.32 -10.56 -3.79
C ASN A 71 -6.78 -9.11 -3.80
N ILE A 72 -6.85 -8.49 -2.62
CA ILE A 72 -7.15 -7.07 -2.45
C ILE A 72 -5.84 -6.35 -2.14
N LEU A 73 -5.63 -5.19 -2.77
CA LEU A 73 -4.56 -4.26 -2.45
C LEU A 73 -5.14 -3.04 -1.73
N ILE A 74 -4.48 -2.64 -0.65
CA ILE A 74 -4.85 -1.54 0.25
C ILE A 74 -3.59 -0.73 0.55
N SER A 75 -3.69 0.59 0.53
CA SER A 75 -2.63 1.49 1.00
C SER A 75 -3.27 2.76 1.53
N ASP A 76 -2.99 3.14 2.76
CA ASP A 76 -3.27 4.49 3.28
C ASP A 76 -2.22 5.51 2.81
N GLY A 77 -1.16 5.04 2.14
CA GLY A 77 -0.10 5.86 1.59
C GLY A 77 0.82 6.43 2.67
N GLU A 78 0.61 6.12 3.94
CA GLU A 78 1.39 6.66 5.04
C GLU A 78 2.75 5.97 5.16
N LEU A 79 3.72 6.71 5.67
CA LEU A 79 5.00 6.17 6.11
C LEU A 79 4.80 5.36 7.39
N ALA A 80 4.99 4.05 7.32
CA ALA A 80 4.95 3.13 8.45
C ALA A 80 6.34 2.93 9.05
N SER A 81 6.40 2.62 10.35
CA SER A 81 7.63 2.29 11.07
C SER A 81 7.45 0.99 11.84
N TYR A 82 8.32 0.02 11.59
CA TYR A 82 8.33 -1.29 12.22
C TYR A 82 9.51 -1.41 13.19
N VAL A 83 9.21 -1.83 14.41
CA VAL A 83 10.18 -2.06 15.49
C VAL A 83 10.18 -3.51 15.99
N ILE A 84 9.19 -4.30 15.56
CA ILE A 84 9.05 -5.73 15.82
C ILE A 84 8.54 -6.41 14.54
N GLU A 85 8.93 -7.67 14.33
CA GLU A 85 8.42 -8.51 13.25
C GLU A 85 7.06 -9.08 13.67
N ASP A 86 5.96 -8.44 13.26
CA ASP A 86 4.58 -8.83 13.62
C ASP A 86 3.79 -9.43 12.44
N ARG A 87 4.22 -9.14 11.22
CA ARG A 87 3.56 -9.53 9.97
C ARG A 87 4.59 -9.97 8.94
N ARG A 88 4.11 -10.71 7.95
CA ARG A 88 4.93 -11.05 6.79
C ARG A 88 5.12 -9.82 5.92
N THR A 89 6.31 -9.25 6.01
CA THR A 89 6.65 -8.00 5.32
C THR A 89 7.81 -8.22 4.37
N TYR A 90 7.71 -7.70 3.15
CA TYR A 90 8.77 -7.70 2.15
C TYR A 90 9.21 -6.29 1.87
N VAL A 91 10.51 -6.04 1.88
CA VAL A 91 11.10 -4.80 1.40
C VAL A 91 11.35 -4.90 -0.11
N ILE A 92 10.85 -3.94 -0.86
CA ILE A 92 11.07 -3.78 -2.30
C ILE A 92 12.26 -2.84 -2.50
N ARG A 93 13.33 -3.36 -3.11
CA ARG A 93 14.52 -2.60 -3.51
C ARG A 93 14.75 -2.79 -5.00
N GLY A 94 14.13 -1.91 -5.80
CA GLY A 94 14.11 -2.06 -7.24
C GLY A 94 13.60 -3.44 -7.64
N ASN A 95 14.48 -4.28 -8.18
CA ASN A 95 14.09 -5.59 -8.69
C ASN A 95 14.15 -6.75 -7.69
N GLU A 96 14.40 -6.50 -6.41
CA GLU A 96 14.52 -7.54 -5.40
C GLU A 96 13.49 -7.35 -4.28
N TRP A 97 12.92 -8.48 -3.83
CA TRP A 97 12.07 -8.55 -2.64
C TRP A 97 12.81 -9.32 -1.57
N GLN A 98 12.99 -8.70 -0.42
CA GLN A 98 13.63 -9.32 0.73
C GLN A 98 12.61 -9.38 1.87
N GLU A 99 12.37 -10.57 2.41
CA GLU A 99 11.56 -10.72 3.62
C GLU A 99 12.25 -9.98 4.76
N VAL A 100 11.49 -9.11 5.44
CA VAL A 100 11.96 -8.37 6.61
C VAL A 100 12.08 -9.35 7.76
N THR A 101 13.25 -9.38 8.36
CA THR A 101 13.50 -10.16 9.58
C THR A 101 13.81 -9.22 10.73
N ASN A 102 13.79 -9.73 11.96
CA ASN A 102 14.24 -8.98 13.14
C ASN A 102 15.63 -8.30 13.01
N HIS A 103 16.52 -8.74 12.11
CA HIS A 103 17.82 -8.10 11.85
C HIS A 103 17.74 -6.81 11.02
N ASP A 104 16.64 -6.62 10.30
CA ASP A 104 16.41 -5.46 9.44
C ASP A 104 15.77 -4.30 10.20
N LEU A 105 15.22 -4.57 11.39
CA LEU A 105 14.54 -3.61 12.26
C LEU A 105 15.53 -2.73 13.07
N PRO A 106 15.15 -1.50 13.46
CA PRO A 106 13.93 -0.81 13.05
C PRO A 106 14.00 -0.33 11.60
N ILE A 107 12.87 -0.37 10.91
CA ILE A 107 12.77 0.04 9.51
C ILE A 107 11.51 0.86 9.29
N GLU A 108 11.60 1.88 8.46
CA GLU A 108 10.46 2.69 8.05
C GLU A 108 10.37 2.78 6.53
N GLY A 109 9.16 2.94 6.00
CA GLY A 109 8.87 3.00 4.57
C GLY A 109 7.37 3.07 4.30
N TYR A 110 7.00 3.22 3.03
CA TYR A 110 5.60 3.24 2.62
C TYR A 110 5.10 1.82 2.40
N VAL A 111 3.83 1.55 2.70
CA VAL A 111 3.28 0.19 2.73
C VAL A 111 2.16 0.02 1.72
N ILE A 112 2.29 -1.00 0.87
CA ILE A 112 1.16 -1.60 0.16
C ILE A 112 0.83 -2.92 0.85
N THR A 113 -0.41 -3.06 1.29
CA THR A 113 -0.92 -4.29 1.88
C THR A 113 -1.65 -5.11 0.83
N SER A 114 -1.29 -6.39 0.71
CA SER A 114 -2.10 -7.38 0.02
C SER A 114 -2.76 -8.31 1.02
N CYS A 115 -4.02 -8.65 0.77
CA CYS A 115 -4.69 -9.69 1.53
C CYS A 115 -5.60 -10.51 0.62
N ALA A 116 -5.87 -11.74 1.04
CA ALA A 116 -6.84 -12.59 0.42
C ALA A 116 -8.24 -12.33 0.99
N LYS A 117 -9.25 -12.39 0.11
CA LYS A 117 -10.65 -12.47 0.52
C LYS A 117 -11.18 -13.88 0.25
N GLY A 118 -11.59 -14.59 1.30
CA GLY A 118 -12.24 -15.90 1.21
C GLY A 118 -13.68 -15.83 0.71
N GLU A 119 -14.22 -16.99 0.31
CA GLU A 119 -15.54 -17.18 -0.32
C GLU A 119 -16.74 -17.19 0.65
N THR A 120 -16.54 -17.03 1.97
CA THR A 120 -17.63 -17.28 2.92
C THR A 120 -18.47 -16.03 3.18
N ASP A 121 -19.70 -16.07 2.66
CA ASP A 121 -20.83 -15.25 3.09
C ASP A 121 -21.02 -15.33 4.62
N ALA A 122 -21.24 -14.15 5.21
CA ALA A 122 -21.58 -13.87 6.61
C ALA A 122 -20.43 -13.91 7.65
N MET A 123 -20.13 -12.71 8.19
CA MET A 123 -19.52 -12.43 9.50
C MET A 123 -18.00 -12.51 9.71
N SER A 124 -17.18 -12.75 8.69
CA SER A 124 -15.75 -12.41 8.73
C SER A 124 -15.45 -11.30 7.72
N SER A 125 -15.39 -10.05 8.18
CA SER A 125 -14.95 -8.90 7.37
C SER A 125 -13.43 -8.84 7.22
N GLY A 126 -12.72 -9.93 7.50
CA GLY A 126 -11.27 -9.95 7.67
C GLY A 126 -10.50 -10.08 6.36
N CYS A 127 -9.48 -9.25 6.17
CA CYS A 127 -8.37 -9.55 5.28
C CYS A 127 -7.61 -10.77 5.82
N GLU A 128 -7.54 -11.86 5.07
CA GLU A 128 -6.75 -13.03 5.44
C GLU A 128 -5.39 -13.03 4.75
N ASN A 129 -4.40 -13.71 5.32
CA ASN A 129 -3.06 -13.86 4.73
C ASN A 129 -2.44 -12.54 4.30
N LEU A 130 -2.44 -11.60 5.24
CA LEU A 130 -1.99 -10.24 5.04
C LEU A 130 -0.47 -10.23 4.81
N VAL A 131 -0.06 -9.69 3.66
CA VAL A 131 1.34 -9.51 3.26
C VAL A 131 1.56 -8.03 3.02
N GLU A 132 2.62 -7.49 3.61
CA GLU A 132 2.96 -6.08 3.49
C GLU A 132 4.18 -5.91 2.58
N TYR A 133 4.09 -4.95 1.67
CA TYR A 133 5.14 -4.58 0.74
C TYR A 133 5.64 -3.19 1.11
N LEU A 134 6.80 -3.16 1.76
CA LEU A 134 7.47 -1.94 2.18
C LEU A 134 8.37 -1.43 1.06
N PHE A 135 8.23 -0.17 0.67
CA PHE A 135 9.07 0.46 -0.34
C PHE A 135 9.63 1.80 0.13
N ASP A 136 10.69 2.26 -0.53
CA ASP A 136 11.53 3.38 -0.10
C ASP A 136 12.01 3.22 1.36
N ALA A 137 12.29 1.96 1.73
CA ALA A 137 12.57 1.57 3.09
C ALA A 137 13.95 2.04 3.56
N ARG A 138 14.03 2.60 4.77
CA ARG A 138 15.26 3.06 5.40
C ARG A 138 15.34 2.59 6.84
N LYS A 139 16.57 2.30 7.29
CA LYS A 139 16.83 1.99 8.71
C LYS A 139 16.70 3.27 9.53
N ASN A 140 16.01 3.17 10.66
CA ASN A 140 15.85 4.24 11.63
C ASN A 140 17.01 4.22 12.64
#